data_AF-A0AA37QCH9-F1
#
_entry.id   AF-A0AA37QCH9-F1
#
_cell.length_a   1.000
_cell.length_b   1.000
_cell.length_c   1.000
_cell.angle_alpha   90.00
_cell.angle_beta   90.00
_cell.angle_gamma   90.00
#
_symmetry.space_group_name_H-M   'P 1'
#
loop_
_entity.id
_entity.type
_entity.pdbx_description
1 polymer ?
#
loop_
_entity_poly.entity_id
_entity_poly.type
_entity_poly.pdbx_seq_one_letter_code
_entity_poly.pdbx_strand_id
1 'polypeptide(L)'
;MSDTLDLGDYFLRFPEALQDKYGTTFGVGFQDIKERFAPVGLGSRSITVDDVLAIFDVSLPFVQDWTKPDREELDRKMNDRERPVAALIRDLRSVEYRREIIVALVNAFRELSLTALVLHHVYPDRFAMCSHHLASQLYVTGPTVPTFYIDYCTELREWARRRWATPGIRTVVDAEFALWTWYRLAYSRKHADPVHHGRFHRDEWVQERRALRIAKALNTTDRLDLARSYLETDATVAALIAWRELEVVARTVSGPGVLREDNCRALLRKLPPERFPRGTDGYTLANLWDRRNQVTHHGAEVSRVDAKRIVDGVTAFVEHNSEVASAGLRSIP
;
A
#
# COMPACT_ATOMS: atom_id res chain seq x y z
N MET A 1 23.57 21.88 -1.69
CA MET A 1 22.35 21.66 -0.88
C MET A 1 22.11 20.17 -0.86
N SER A 2 21.82 19.57 0.30
CA SER A 2 21.59 18.13 0.40
C SER A 2 20.41 17.72 -0.50
N ASP A 3 20.61 16.71 -1.35
CA ASP A 3 19.56 16.12 -2.19
C ASP A 3 18.62 15.18 -1.39
N THR A 4 18.92 14.97 -0.11
CA THR A 4 18.14 14.12 0.79
C THR A 4 16.85 14.79 1.25
N LEU A 5 15.75 14.03 1.27
CA LEU A 5 14.47 14.47 1.80
C LEU A 5 14.55 14.58 3.34
N ASP A 6 14.11 15.72 3.87
CA ASP A 6 13.92 15.90 5.31
C ASP A 6 12.45 16.17 5.60
N LEU A 7 11.71 15.14 6.01
CA LEU A 7 10.28 15.26 6.26
C LEU A 7 9.96 16.18 7.46
N GLY A 8 10.87 16.28 8.44
CA GLY A 8 10.69 17.16 9.58
C GLY A 8 10.61 18.64 9.19
N ASP A 9 11.38 19.08 8.18
CA ASP A 9 11.31 20.44 7.63
C ASP A 9 9.91 20.74 7.09
N TYR A 10 9.33 19.80 6.32
CA TYR A 10 7.97 19.97 5.79
C TYR A 10 6.91 19.99 6.88
N PHE A 11 7.12 19.30 8.00
CA PHE A 11 6.20 19.38 9.14
C PHE A 11 6.20 20.76 9.79
N LEU A 12 7.38 21.37 9.98
CA LEU A 12 7.47 22.73 10.52
C LEU A 12 6.78 23.77 9.62
N ARG A 13 6.74 23.51 8.32
CA ARG A 13 6.09 24.37 7.31
C ARG A 13 4.59 24.11 7.15
N PHE A 14 4.02 23.15 7.87
CA PHE A 14 2.60 22.83 7.77
C PHE A 14 1.68 24.02 8.08
N PRO A 15 1.89 24.84 9.13
CA PRO A 15 1.07 26.02 9.39
C PRO A 15 1.11 27.03 8.24
N GLU A 16 2.27 27.27 7.63
CA GLU A 16 2.42 28.15 6.46
C GLU A 16 1.67 27.60 5.25
N ALA A 17 1.74 26.28 5.03
CA ALA A 17 0.99 25.62 3.96
C ALA A 17 -0.53 25.71 4.19
N LEU A 18 -1.02 25.65 5.43
CA LEU A 18 -2.42 25.89 5.74
C LEU A 18 -2.82 27.34 5.48
N GLN A 19 -2.00 28.29 5.95
CA GLN A 19 -2.20 29.72 5.73
C GLN A 19 -2.32 30.05 4.24
N ASP A 20 -1.46 29.47 3.41
CA ASP A 20 -1.51 29.63 1.95
C ASP A 20 -2.78 29.02 1.33
N LYS A 21 -3.21 27.82 1.76
CA LYS A 21 -4.40 27.16 1.17
C LYS A 21 -5.70 27.84 1.59
N TYR A 22 -5.84 28.12 2.89
CA TYR A 22 -7.12 28.40 3.54
C TYR A 22 -7.19 29.80 4.15
N GLY A 23 -6.09 30.57 4.15
CA GLY A 23 -6.03 31.89 4.77
C GLY A 23 -5.91 31.87 6.29
N THR A 24 -5.70 30.72 6.91
CA THR A 24 -5.52 30.56 8.36
C THR A 24 -4.73 29.29 8.68
N THR A 25 -4.10 29.24 9.86
CA THR A 25 -3.30 28.10 10.33
C THR A 25 -4.11 27.10 11.16
N PHE A 26 -5.32 27.47 11.62
CA PHE A 26 -6.19 26.65 12.47
C PHE A 26 -5.56 26.14 13.77
N GLY A 27 -4.49 26.77 14.27
CA GLY A 27 -3.71 26.26 15.40
C GLY A 27 -4.53 26.02 16.68
N VAL A 28 -5.48 26.91 17.00
CA VAL A 28 -6.39 26.74 18.15
C VAL A 28 -7.32 25.55 17.95
N GLY A 29 -7.98 25.45 16.79
CA GLY A 29 -8.90 24.34 16.51
C GLY A 29 -8.22 22.97 16.53
N PHE A 30 -6.98 22.87 16.02
CA PHE A 30 -6.19 21.64 16.12
C PHE A 30 -5.85 21.26 17.58
N GLN A 31 -5.59 22.24 18.44
CA GLN A 31 -5.35 21.99 19.85
C GLN A 31 -6.65 21.53 20.55
N ASP A 32 -7.75 22.22 20.31
CA ASP A 32 -9.05 21.93 20.93
C ASP A 32 -9.55 20.53 20.56
N ILE A 33 -9.46 20.15 19.28
CA ILE A 33 -9.89 18.83 18.82
C ILE A 33 -9.00 17.72 19.40
N LYS A 34 -7.70 17.97 19.54
CA LYS A 34 -6.76 17.03 20.15
C LYS A 34 -7.10 16.80 21.62
N GLU A 35 -7.37 17.86 22.38
CA GLU A 35 -7.76 17.79 23.78
C GLU A 35 -9.09 17.04 23.96
N ARG A 36 -10.07 17.31 23.08
CA ARG A 36 -11.36 16.62 23.07
C ARG A 36 -11.22 15.11 22.84
N PHE A 37 -10.38 14.69 21.91
CA PHE A 37 -10.24 13.28 21.51
C PHE A 37 -9.26 12.48 22.38
N ALA A 38 -8.34 13.13 23.10
CA ALA A 38 -7.36 12.44 23.96
C ALA A 38 -8.00 11.48 24.99
N PRO A 39 -9.06 11.86 25.74
CA PRO A 39 -9.75 10.93 26.65
C PRO A 39 -10.40 9.73 25.96
N VAL A 40 -10.81 9.87 24.69
CA VAL A 40 -11.38 8.77 23.88
C VAL A 40 -10.27 7.79 23.49
N GLY A 41 -9.14 8.30 23.00
CA GLY A 41 -7.97 7.49 22.65
C GLY A 41 -7.41 6.72 23.85
N LEU A 42 -7.37 7.35 25.02
CA LEU A 42 -7.00 6.70 26.28
C LEU A 42 -8.05 5.69 26.78
N GLY A 43 -9.29 5.79 26.29
CA GLY A 43 -10.43 4.97 26.71
C GLY A 43 -10.99 5.37 28.08
N SER A 44 -10.74 6.59 28.53
CA SER A 44 -11.34 7.18 29.73
C SER A 44 -12.82 7.52 29.52
N ARG A 45 -13.25 7.68 28.27
CA ARG A 45 -14.66 7.80 27.88
C ARG A 45 -14.90 7.23 26.49
N SER A 46 -16.16 6.90 26.19
CA SER A 46 -16.60 6.53 24.85
C SER A 46 -16.67 7.75 23.93
N ILE A 47 -16.49 7.53 22.62
CA ILE A 47 -16.79 8.54 21.60
C ILE A 47 -18.31 8.81 21.56
N THR A 48 -18.68 10.05 21.27
CA THR A 48 -20.07 10.47 21.07
C THR A 48 -20.28 11.07 19.68
N VAL A 49 -21.54 11.27 19.30
CA VAL A 49 -21.91 11.99 18.06
C VAL A 49 -21.34 13.40 18.06
N ASP A 50 -21.37 14.07 19.21
CA ASP A 50 -20.84 15.43 19.36
C ASP A 50 -19.33 15.50 19.10
N ASP A 51 -18.58 14.46 19.45
CA ASP A 51 -17.15 14.39 19.13
C ASP A 51 -16.90 14.34 17.62
N VAL A 52 -17.66 13.50 16.91
CA VAL A 52 -17.54 13.37 15.47
C VAL A 52 -17.95 14.66 14.76
N LEU A 53 -19.03 15.30 15.21
CA LEU A 53 -19.48 16.58 14.64
C LEU A 53 -18.51 17.74 14.93
N ALA A 54 -17.76 17.69 16.03
CA ALA A 54 -16.76 18.69 16.38
C ALA A 54 -15.56 18.71 15.41
N ILE A 55 -15.30 17.61 14.67
CA ILE A 55 -14.30 17.59 13.59
C ILE A 55 -14.65 18.62 12.50
N PHE A 56 -15.94 18.90 12.31
CA PHE A 56 -16.44 19.80 11.26
C PHE A 56 -16.67 21.23 11.78
N ASP A 57 -16.01 21.61 12.87
CA ASP A 57 -16.04 22.99 13.36
C ASP A 57 -15.29 23.92 12.39
N VAL A 58 -15.72 25.19 12.33
CA VAL A 58 -15.12 26.20 11.43
C VAL A 58 -13.69 26.59 11.84
N SER A 59 -13.28 26.28 13.07
CA SER A 59 -11.90 26.41 13.55
C SER A 59 -10.96 25.33 13.00
N LEU A 60 -11.46 24.38 12.20
CA LEU A 60 -10.70 23.34 11.53
C LEU A 60 -10.85 23.43 10.00
N PRO A 61 -9.86 22.94 9.22
CA PRO A 61 -9.95 22.96 7.76
C PRO A 61 -10.97 21.97 7.19
N PHE A 62 -11.40 20.97 7.97
CA PHE A 62 -12.10 19.80 7.44
C PHE A 62 -13.46 20.10 6.81
N VAL A 63 -14.19 21.09 7.31
CA VAL A 63 -15.49 21.50 6.73
C VAL A 63 -15.36 22.08 5.31
N GLN A 64 -14.15 22.49 4.91
CA GLN A 64 -13.91 23.04 3.57
C GLN A 64 -13.67 21.95 2.52
N ASP A 65 -13.20 20.78 2.93
CA ASP A 65 -12.85 19.67 2.02
C ASP A 65 -13.75 18.42 2.21
N TRP A 66 -14.50 18.33 3.32
CA TRP A 66 -15.41 17.21 3.63
C TRP A 66 -16.83 17.68 3.96
N THR A 67 -17.81 16.84 3.60
CA THR A 67 -19.22 17.04 3.94
C THR A 67 -19.46 16.70 5.40
N LYS A 68 -19.97 17.67 6.17
CA LYS A 68 -20.43 17.43 7.54
C LYS A 68 -21.58 16.42 7.56
N PRO A 69 -21.50 15.33 8.34
CA PRO A 69 -22.57 14.35 8.42
C PRO A 69 -23.80 14.94 9.11
N ASP A 70 -24.98 14.47 8.70
CA ASP A 70 -26.24 14.77 9.38
C ASP A 70 -26.25 14.17 10.80
N ARG A 71 -26.73 14.93 11.78
CA ARG A 71 -26.70 14.52 13.20
C ARG A 71 -27.58 13.31 13.46
N GLU A 72 -28.82 13.30 12.97
CA GLU A 72 -29.78 12.24 13.25
C GLU A 72 -29.37 10.93 12.59
N GLU A 73 -28.89 11.01 11.35
CA GLU A 73 -28.32 9.85 10.66
C GLU A 73 -27.06 9.32 11.36
N LEU A 74 -26.16 10.20 11.79
CA LEU A 74 -24.94 9.81 12.49
C LEU A 74 -25.25 9.17 13.85
N ASP A 75 -26.18 9.73 14.62
CA ASP A 75 -26.59 9.17 15.92
C ASP A 75 -27.16 7.76 15.77
N ARG A 76 -28.07 7.57 14.80
CA ARG A 76 -28.63 6.25 14.48
C ARG A 76 -27.55 5.25 14.08
N LYS A 77 -26.55 5.66 13.29
CA LYS A 77 -25.43 4.80 12.87
C LYS A 77 -24.50 4.45 14.03
N MET A 78 -24.17 5.42 14.88
CA MET A 78 -23.26 5.21 16.01
C MET A 78 -23.88 4.35 17.11
N ASN A 79 -25.20 4.45 17.29
CA ASN A 79 -25.98 3.73 18.30
C ASN A 79 -26.64 2.44 17.78
N ASP A 80 -26.20 1.91 16.64
CA ASP A 80 -26.66 0.60 16.17
C ASP A 80 -26.37 -0.48 17.23
N ARG A 81 -27.44 -1.17 17.67
CA ARG A 81 -27.41 -2.12 18.78
C ARG A 81 -26.54 -3.34 18.49
N GLU A 82 -26.40 -3.72 17.22
CA GLU A 82 -25.61 -4.90 16.85
C GLU A 82 -24.11 -4.59 16.85
N ARG A 83 -23.73 -3.34 16.51
CA ARG A 83 -22.33 -2.91 16.40
C ARG A 83 -22.13 -1.46 16.84
N PRO A 84 -22.15 -1.18 18.16
CA PRO A 84 -21.96 0.18 18.65
C PRO A 84 -20.57 0.70 18.27
N VAL A 85 -20.51 1.84 17.58
CA VAL A 85 -19.24 2.44 17.09
C VAL A 85 -18.26 2.68 18.24
N ALA A 86 -18.76 3.12 19.40
CA ALA A 86 -17.94 3.33 20.58
C ALA A 86 -17.22 2.05 21.06
N ALA A 87 -17.89 0.90 20.99
CA ALA A 87 -17.28 -0.37 21.34
C ALA A 87 -16.20 -0.77 20.33
N LEU A 88 -16.50 -0.65 19.03
CA LEU A 88 -15.55 -0.93 17.95
C LEU A 88 -14.27 -0.08 18.07
N ILE A 89 -14.41 1.23 18.30
CA ILE A 89 -13.26 2.12 18.50
C ILE A 89 -12.45 1.69 19.72
N ARG A 90 -13.11 1.44 20.85
CA ARG A 90 -12.43 0.99 22.08
C ARG A 90 -11.66 -0.32 21.85
N ASP A 91 -12.22 -1.25 21.09
CA ASP A 91 -11.59 -2.55 20.80
C ASP A 91 -10.35 -2.41 19.91
N LEU A 92 -10.24 -1.34 19.10
CA LEU A 92 -9.00 -1.02 18.40
C LEU A 92 -7.87 -0.61 19.35
N ARG A 93 -8.12 -0.23 20.60
CA ARG A 93 -7.06 0.18 21.53
C ARG A 93 -6.08 -0.96 21.82
N SER A 94 -6.58 -2.19 21.99
CA SER A 94 -5.80 -3.34 22.42
C SER A 94 -5.17 -4.14 21.28
N VAL A 95 -5.61 -3.93 20.04
CA VAL A 95 -5.11 -4.70 18.89
C VAL A 95 -4.82 -3.79 17.71
N GLU A 96 -3.64 -3.95 17.14
CA GLU A 96 -3.17 -3.20 16.00
C GLU A 96 -3.90 -3.63 14.71
N TYR A 97 -4.45 -2.66 13.97
CA TYR A 97 -5.06 -2.83 12.63
C TYR A 97 -5.95 -4.06 12.44
N ARG A 98 -6.86 -4.34 13.38
CA ARG A 98 -7.86 -5.40 13.17
C ARG A 98 -8.76 -5.08 11.98
N ARG A 99 -8.53 -5.78 10.87
CA ARG A 99 -9.24 -5.57 9.60
C ARG A 99 -10.75 -5.68 9.78
N GLU A 100 -11.22 -6.64 10.57
CA GLU A 100 -12.66 -6.86 10.78
C GLU A 100 -13.32 -5.66 11.47
N ILE A 101 -12.61 -5.02 12.41
CA ILE A 101 -13.10 -3.85 13.11
C ILE A 101 -13.11 -2.64 12.19
N ILE A 102 -12.06 -2.46 11.37
CA ILE A 102 -11.99 -1.38 10.38
C ILE A 102 -13.12 -1.54 9.35
N VAL A 103 -13.37 -2.76 8.86
CA VAL A 103 -14.52 -3.05 7.99
C VAL A 103 -15.84 -2.68 8.67
N ALA A 104 -16.01 -3.07 9.93
CA ALA A 104 -17.22 -2.75 10.69
C ALA A 104 -17.42 -1.25 10.87
N LEU A 105 -16.35 -0.50 11.15
CA LEU A 105 -16.40 0.96 11.27
C LEU A 105 -16.72 1.65 9.93
N VAL A 106 -16.08 1.22 8.84
CA VAL A 106 -16.39 1.73 7.49
C VAL A 106 -17.85 1.49 7.14
N ASN A 107 -18.39 0.32 7.47
CA ASN A 107 -19.80 0.02 7.25
C ASN A 107 -20.73 0.87 8.14
N ALA A 108 -20.35 1.09 9.40
CA ALA A 108 -21.13 1.91 10.34
C ALA A 108 -21.21 3.37 9.88
N PHE A 109 -20.08 3.97 9.50
CA PHE A 109 -20.04 5.33 8.96
C PHE A 109 -20.51 5.42 7.49
N ARG A 110 -20.56 4.28 6.79
CA ARG A 110 -20.84 4.10 5.35
C ARG A 110 -19.80 4.67 4.39
N GLU A 111 -18.71 5.22 4.91
CA GLU A 111 -17.62 5.76 4.10
C GLU A 111 -16.28 5.63 4.82
N LEU A 112 -15.23 5.44 4.03
CA LEU A 112 -13.86 5.38 4.56
C LEU A 112 -13.42 6.76 5.05
N SER A 113 -13.77 7.84 4.35
CA SER A 113 -13.30 9.20 4.66
C SER A 113 -13.63 9.62 6.09
N LEU A 114 -14.90 9.49 6.52
CA LEU A 114 -15.30 9.79 7.88
C LEU A 114 -14.67 8.84 8.91
N THR A 115 -14.59 7.54 8.57
CA THR A 115 -13.90 6.56 9.42
C THR A 115 -12.44 6.94 9.65
N ALA A 116 -11.74 7.37 8.60
CA ALA A 116 -10.35 7.76 8.63
C ALA A 116 -10.13 9.03 9.43
N LEU A 117 -10.98 10.05 9.25
CA LEU A 117 -10.97 11.29 10.05
C LEU A 117 -11.17 11.02 11.54
N VAL A 118 -12.16 10.21 11.90
CA VAL A 118 -12.41 9.87 13.31
C VAL A 118 -11.21 9.12 13.89
N LEU A 119 -10.70 8.11 13.20
CA LEU A 119 -9.58 7.30 13.69
C LEU A 119 -8.27 8.10 13.76
N HIS A 120 -8.03 9.03 12.84
CA HIS A 120 -6.90 9.97 12.85
C HIS A 120 -6.87 10.75 14.17
N HIS A 121 -8.02 11.25 14.65
CA HIS A 121 -8.07 12.01 15.91
C HIS A 121 -8.03 11.11 17.15
N VAL A 122 -8.63 9.92 17.11
CA VAL A 122 -8.64 9.01 18.27
C VAL A 122 -7.28 8.34 18.48
N TYR A 123 -6.62 7.88 17.42
CA TYR A 123 -5.33 7.19 17.50
C TYR A 123 -4.32 7.73 16.47
N PRO A 124 -3.80 8.95 16.67
CA PRO A 124 -2.93 9.63 15.71
C PRO A 124 -1.60 8.91 15.43
N ASP A 125 -1.15 8.04 16.34
CA ASP A 125 0.05 7.20 16.14
C ASP A 125 -0.17 6.03 15.16
N ARG A 126 -1.42 5.83 14.73
CA ARG A 126 -1.83 4.64 13.99
C ARG A 126 -2.65 4.93 12.75
N PHE A 127 -3.44 5.99 12.73
CA PHE A 127 -4.37 6.26 11.64
C PHE A 127 -4.18 7.66 11.07
N ALA A 128 -4.62 7.83 9.83
CA ALA A 128 -4.46 9.02 9.00
C ALA A 128 -5.77 9.28 8.24
N MET A 129 -5.96 10.47 7.67
CA MET A 129 -7.20 10.84 6.95
C MET A 129 -7.37 10.13 5.60
N CYS A 130 -6.34 9.43 5.13
CA CYS A 130 -6.34 8.68 3.88
C CYS A 130 -6.41 9.56 2.62
N SER A 131 -5.26 10.11 2.21
CA SER A 131 -5.12 10.86 0.97
C SER A 131 -4.77 9.95 -0.20
N HIS A 132 -5.64 9.86 -1.22
CA HIS A 132 -5.36 9.12 -2.45
C HIS A 132 -4.16 9.67 -3.22
N HIS A 133 -3.93 10.99 -3.17
CA HIS A 133 -2.77 11.61 -3.81
C HIS A 133 -1.47 11.15 -3.17
N LEU A 134 -1.40 11.14 -1.83
CA LEU A 134 -0.22 10.66 -1.11
C LEU A 134 -0.04 9.16 -1.31
N ALA A 135 -1.12 8.38 -1.20
CA ALA A 135 -1.08 6.94 -1.42
C ALA A 135 -0.51 6.59 -2.81
N SER A 136 -0.90 7.33 -3.85
CA SER A 136 -0.37 7.16 -5.21
C SER A 136 1.14 7.46 -5.29
N GLN A 137 1.61 8.56 -4.68
CA GLN A 137 3.04 8.88 -4.67
C GLN A 137 3.88 7.82 -3.94
N LEU A 138 3.31 7.23 -2.89
CA LEU A 138 3.91 6.18 -2.07
C LEU A 138 3.75 4.75 -2.64
N TYR A 139 3.06 4.59 -3.78
CA TYR A 139 2.68 3.28 -4.34
C TYR A 139 1.94 2.37 -3.37
N VAL A 140 1.10 2.95 -2.51
CA VAL A 140 0.21 2.17 -1.66
C VAL A 140 -0.99 1.73 -2.50
N THR A 141 -1.18 0.42 -2.60
CA THR A 141 -2.34 -0.21 -3.22
C THR A 141 -2.96 -1.23 -2.26
N GLY A 142 -4.19 -1.65 -2.53
CA GLY A 142 -4.84 -2.73 -1.80
C GLY A 142 -6.07 -3.26 -2.55
N PRO A 143 -6.35 -4.57 -2.50
CA PRO A 143 -7.45 -5.19 -3.24
C PRO A 143 -8.84 -4.83 -2.72
N THR A 144 -8.92 -4.32 -1.49
CA THR A 144 -10.16 -3.85 -0.87
C THR A 144 -9.90 -2.53 -0.17
N VAL A 145 -10.93 -1.67 -0.06
CA VAL A 145 -10.84 -0.36 0.61
C VAL A 145 -10.25 -0.46 2.03
N PRO A 146 -10.66 -1.40 2.90
CA PRO A 146 -10.05 -1.56 4.23
C PRO A 146 -8.58 -2.01 4.19
N THR A 147 -8.22 -2.91 3.27
CA THR A 147 -6.82 -3.34 3.10
C THR A 147 -5.94 -2.18 2.65
N PHE A 148 -6.40 -1.44 1.64
CA PHE A 148 -5.72 -0.23 1.16
C PHE A 148 -5.50 0.78 2.29
N TYR A 149 -6.51 1.03 3.11
CA TYR A 149 -6.41 1.97 4.23
C TYR A 149 -5.40 1.53 5.31
N ILE A 150 -5.43 0.24 5.69
CA ILE A 150 -4.46 -0.33 6.64
C ILE A 150 -3.04 -0.21 6.09
N ASP A 151 -2.86 -0.55 4.81
CA ASP A 151 -1.57 -0.47 4.14
C ASP A 151 -1.05 0.96 4.05
N TYR A 152 -1.94 1.94 3.81
CA TYR A 152 -1.60 3.36 3.82
C TYR A 152 -1.12 3.82 5.20
N CYS A 153 -1.87 3.50 6.26
CA CYS A 153 -1.51 3.87 7.62
C CYS A 153 -0.21 3.19 8.08
N THR A 154 -0.03 1.92 7.69
CA THR A 154 1.20 1.16 7.97
C THR A 154 2.39 1.81 7.28
N GLU A 155 2.24 2.23 6.02
CA GLU A 155 3.30 2.96 5.31
C GLU A 155 3.64 4.26 6.04
N LEU A 156 2.65 5.11 6.33
CA LEU A 156 2.89 6.36 7.05
C LEU A 156 3.56 6.17 8.41
N ARG A 157 3.33 5.03 9.08
CA ARG A 157 4.05 4.73 10.32
C ARG A 157 5.54 4.49 10.11
N GLU A 158 5.92 3.88 8.99
CA GLU A 158 7.33 3.73 8.64
C GLU A 158 7.98 5.10 8.35
N TRP A 159 7.23 6.03 7.76
CA TRP A 159 7.63 7.43 7.61
C TRP A 159 7.76 8.15 8.96
N ALA A 160 6.86 7.88 9.90
CA ALA A 160 6.90 8.46 11.23
C ALA A 160 8.06 7.93 12.08
N ARG A 161 8.43 6.65 11.92
CA ARG A 161 9.54 6.00 12.64
C ARG A 161 10.91 6.38 12.10
N ARG A 162 11.00 6.84 10.86
CA ARG A 162 12.27 7.26 10.26
C ARG A 162 12.84 8.44 11.06
N ARG A 163 14.14 8.35 11.36
CA ARG A 163 14.87 9.47 11.95
C ARG A 163 15.19 10.50 10.87
N TRP A 164 14.49 11.62 10.93
CA TRP A 164 14.70 12.78 10.06
C TRP A 164 15.78 13.70 10.62
N ALA A 165 16.36 14.56 9.77
CA ALA A 165 17.38 15.51 10.20
C ALA A 165 16.76 16.59 11.10
N THR A 166 15.60 17.09 10.70
CA THR A 166 14.76 17.94 11.54
C THR A 166 13.85 17.07 12.43
N PRO A 167 13.93 17.19 13.76
CA PRO A 167 13.03 16.47 14.65
C PRO A 167 11.62 17.07 14.60
N GLY A 168 10.58 16.26 14.83
CA GLY A 168 9.21 16.75 14.92
C GLY A 168 8.15 15.71 14.60
N ILE A 169 8.45 14.80 13.68
CA ILE A 169 7.58 13.68 13.34
C ILE A 169 7.59 12.65 14.47
N ARG A 170 6.42 12.38 15.06
CA ARG A 170 6.25 11.38 16.12
C ARG A 170 5.12 10.40 15.83
N THR A 171 4.10 10.88 15.13
CA THR A 171 2.85 10.15 14.90
C THR A 171 2.64 9.90 13.41
N VAL A 172 1.70 8.99 13.09
CA VAL A 172 1.27 8.77 11.70
C VAL A 172 0.65 10.04 11.11
N VAL A 173 -0.06 10.80 11.94
CA VAL A 173 -0.64 12.11 11.59
C VAL A 173 0.45 13.14 11.25
N ASP A 174 1.54 13.20 12.02
CA ASP A 174 2.63 14.14 11.72
C ASP A 174 3.26 13.83 10.36
N ALA A 175 3.46 12.54 10.06
CA ALA A 175 3.96 12.10 8.76
C ALA A 175 2.98 12.44 7.63
N GLU A 176 1.67 12.27 7.83
CA GLU A 176 0.64 12.68 6.88
C GLU A 176 0.68 14.19 6.59
N PHE A 177 0.73 15.03 7.63
CA PHE A 177 0.79 16.49 7.47
C PHE A 177 2.06 16.96 6.78
N ALA A 178 3.19 16.35 7.10
CA ALA A 178 4.46 16.67 6.48
C ALA A 178 4.48 16.25 4.99
N LEU A 179 3.99 15.06 4.67
CA LEU A 179 3.86 14.60 3.28
C LEU A 179 2.85 15.43 2.49
N TRP A 180 1.74 15.83 3.10
CA TRP A 180 0.79 16.74 2.47
C TRP A 180 1.43 18.10 2.18
N THR A 181 2.22 18.63 3.12
CA THR A 181 2.98 19.88 2.95
C THR A 181 3.97 19.76 1.80
N TRP A 182 4.76 18.68 1.77
CA TRP A 182 5.63 18.37 0.65
C TRP A 182 4.86 18.33 -0.68
N TYR A 183 3.74 17.59 -0.74
CA TYR A 183 2.95 17.45 -1.97
C TYR A 183 2.45 18.81 -2.47
N ARG A 184 1.97 19.67 -1.57
CA ARG A 184 1.55 21.03 -1.94
C ARG A 184 2.72 21.85 -2.50
N LEU A 185 3.88 21.79 -1.88
CA LEU A 185 5.04 22.55 -2.36
C LEU A 185 5.61 22.00 -3.67
N ALA A 186 5.49 20.70 -3.91
CA ALA A 186 5.93 20.06 -5.15
C ALA A 186 4.96 20.28 -6.33
N TYR A 187 3.64 20.38 -6.06
CA TYR A 187 2.62 20.34 -7.13
C TYR A 187 1.62 21.51 -7.12
N SER A 188 1.68 22.47 -6.18
CA SER A 188 0.73 23.59 -6.16
C SER A 188 0.90 24.51 -7.37
N ARG A 189 -0.21 24.91 -8.01
CA ARG A 189 -0.18 25.76 -9.21
C ARG A 189 0.50 27.12 -9.02
N LYS A 190 0.55 27.63 -7.78
CA LYS A 190 1.12 28.96 -7.47
C LYS A 190 2.60 28.91 -7.07
N HIS A 191 3.05 27.80 -6.49
CA HIS A 191 4.36 27.69 -5.84
C HIS A 191 5.04 26.33 -6.06
N ALA A 192 4.70 25.61 -7.14
CA ALA A 192 5.37 24.35 -7.47
C ALA A 192 6.86 24.60 -7.69
N ASP A 193 7.67 24.09 -6.78
CA ASP A 193 9.13 24.10 -6.90
C ASP A 193 9.61 22.72 -7.34
N PRO A 194 10.19 22.58 -8.55
CA PRO A 194 10.79 21.34 -9.02
C PRO A 194 11.85 20.77 -8.06
N VAL A 195 12.45 21.59 -7.20
CA VAL A 195 13.40 21.14 -6.17
C VAL A 195 12.71 20.20 -5.17
N HIS A 196 11.50 20.51 -4.71
CA HIS A 196 10.76 19.66 -3.76
C HIS A 196 10.35 18.33 -4.41
N HIS A 197 9.95 18.37 -5.67
CA HIS A 197 9.70 17.17 -6.47
C HIS A 197 10.97 16.33 -6.62
N GLY A 198 12.09 16.96 -7.00
CA GLY A 198 13.38 16.32 -7.20
C GLY A 198 13.89 15.63 -5.93
N ARG A 199 13.86 16.31 -4.77
CA ARG A 199 14.30 15.75 -3.49
C ARG A 199 13.55 14.47 -3.13
N PHE A 200 12.23 14.45 -3.30
CA PHE A 200 11.45 13.25 -2.97
C PHE A 200 11.76 12.07 -3.89
N HIS A 201 11.84 12.30 -5.20
CA HIS A 201 12.05 11.20 -6.15
C HIS A 201 13.51 10.73 -6.24
N ARG A 202 14.47 11.55 -5.84
CA ARG A 202 15.90 11.21 -5.82
C ARG A 202 16.37 10.67 -4.47
N ASP A 203 15.59 10.83 -3.40
CA ASP A 203 15.94 10.28 -2.10
C ASP A 203 15.96 8.75 -2.14
N GLU A 204 17.10 8.17 -1.79
CA GLU A 204 17.33 6.71 -1.86
C GLU A 204 16.36 5.93 -0.99
N TRP A 205 16.07 6.41 0.22
CA TRP A 205 15.14 5.71 1.10
C TRP A 205 13.71 5.75 0.56
N VAL A 206 13.29 6.88 -0.02
CA VAL A 206 11.99 6.96 -0.69
C VAL A 206 11.92 5.98 -1.87
N GLN A 207 12.99 5.86 -2.66
CA GLN A 207 13.06 4.89 -3.75
C GLN A 207 12.96 3.44 -3.23
N GLU A 208 13.68 3.10 -2.16
CA GLU A 208 13.62 1.79 -1.51
C GLU A 208 12.20 1.47 -1.00
N ARG A 209 11.54 2.41 -0.32
CA ARG A 209 10.16 2.25 0.16
C ARG A 209 9.21 2.00 -1.00
N ARG A 210 9.28 2.83 -2.05
CA ARG A 210 8.43 2.68 -3.25
C ARG A 210 8.67 1.34 -3.93
N ALA A 211 9.92 0.90 -4.06
CA ALA A 211 10.26 -0.41 -4.61
C ALA A 211 9.67 -1.56 -3.78
N LEU A 212 9.77 -1.49 -2.44
CA LEU A 212 9.16 -2.46 -1.54
C LEU A 212 7.63 -2.52 -1.72
N ARG A 213 6.98 -1.37 -1.85
CA ARG A 213 5.52 -1.28 -2.04
C ARG A 213 5.08 -1.85 -3.39
N ILE A 214 5.79 -1.53 -4.47
CA ILE A 214 5.56 -2.11 -5.79
C ILE A 214 5.75 -3.63 -5.74
N ALA A 215 6.84 -4.10 -5.13
CA ALA A 215 7.13 -5.53 -5.02
C ALA A 215 6.06 -6.28 -4.21
N LYS A 216 5.52 -5.67 -3.13
CA LYS A 216 4.43 -6.24 -2.33
C LYS A 216 3.11 -6.28 -3.11
N ALA A 217 2.86 -5.29 -3.98
CA ALA A 217 1.65 -5.22 -4.80
C ALA A 217 1.65 -6.23 -5.95
N LEU A 218 2.82 -6.68 -6.40
CA LEU A 218 2.96 -7.60 -7.53
C LEU A 218 3.06 -9.06 -7.06
N ASN A 219 1.93 -9.78 -7.07
CA ASN A 219 1.94 -11.24 -6.95
C ASN A 219 2.47 -11.92 -8.24
N THR A 220 2.64 -13.24 -8.24
CA THR A 220 3.18 -13.98 -9.42
C THR A 220 2.32 -13.77 -10.67
N THR A 221 1.00 -13.76 -10.55
CA THR A 221 0.08 -13.48 -11.67
C THR A 221 0.23 -12.04 -12.16
N ASP A 222 0.28 -11.07 -11.25
CA ASP A 222 0.44 -9.65 -11.61
C ASP A 222 1.78 -9.39 -12.33
N ARG A 223 2.83 -10.12 -11.96
CA ARG A 223 4.13 -10.04 -12.64
C ARG A 223 4.08 -10.64 -14.04
N LEU A 224 3.32 -11.71 -14.25
CA LEU A 224 3.12 -12.27 -15.59
C LEU A 224 2.22 -11.36 -16.45
N ASP A 225 1.23 -10.69 -15.86
CA ASP A 225 0.46 -9.64 -16.54
C ASP A 225 1.34 -8.43 -16.91
N LEU A 226 2.23 -8.02 -16.00
CA LEU A 226 3.25 -7.03 -16.29
C LEU A 226 4.13 -7.50 -17.46
N ALA A 227 4.62 -8.75 -17.44
CA ALA A 227 5.39 -9.32 -18.56
C ALA A 227 4.63 -9.26 -19.89
N ARG A 228 3.34 -9.61 -19.90
CA ARG A 228 2.48 -9.50 -21.10
C ARG A 228 2.40 -8.08 -21.64
N SER A 229 2.29 -7.08 -20.77
CA SER A 229 2.25 -5.67 -21.18
C SER A 229 3.54 -5.20 -21.87
N TYR A 230 4.68 -5.83 -21.56
CA TYR A 230 5.96 -5.51 -22.20
C TYR A 230 6.16 -6.20 -23.55
N LEU A 231 5.31 -7.16 -23.98
CA LEU A 231 5.54 -7.92 -25.22
C LEU A 231 5.69 -7.04 -26.47
N GLU A 232 4.95 -5.94 -26.54
CA GLU A 232 4.99 -4.99 -27.67
C GLU A 232 6.06 -3.91 -27.51
N THR A 233 6.45 -3.60 -26.27
CA THR A 233 7.32 -2.46 -25.95
C THR A 233 8.77 -2.88 -25.78
N ASP A 234 9.00 -3.99 -25.06
CA ASP A 234 10.30 -4.60 -24.83
C ASP A 234 10.12 -6.11 -24.57
N ALA A 235 10.23 -6.89 -25.64
CA ALA A 235 10.09 -8.34 -25.60
C ALA A 235 11.15 -9.03 -24.71
N THR A 236 12.33 -8.42 -24.54
CA THR A 236 13.40 -8.95 -23.69
C THR A 236 13.02 -8.83 -22.22
N VAL A 237 12.50 -7.67 -21.80
CA VAL A 237 11.98 -7.47 -20.43
C VAL A 237 10.84 -8.43 -20.12
N ALA A 238 9.90 -8.61 -21.06
CA ALA A 238 8.82 -9.58 -20.92
C ALA A 238 9.33 -11.00 -20.62
N ALA A 239 10.32 -11.46 -21.40
CA ALA A 239 10.92 -12.78 -21.21
C ALA A 239 11.68 -12.92 -19.87
N LEU A 240 12.40 -11.87 -19.45
CA LEU A 240 13.13 -11.86 -18.17
C LEU A 240 12.20 -12.00 -16.96
N ILE A 241 11.07 -11.28 -16.96
CA ILE A 241 10.06 -11.39 -15.90
C ILE A 241 9.48 -12.81 -15.88
N ALA A 242 9.08 -13.34 -17.04
CA ALA A 242 8.51 -14.70 -17.14
C ALA A 242 9.51 -15.78 -16.67
N TRP A 243 10.78 -15.72 -17.07
CA TRP A 243 11.78 -16.66 -16.55
C TRP A 243 11.92 -16.57 -15.04
N ARG A 244 11.94 -15.36 -14.47
CA ARG A 244 12.04 -15.23 -13.02
C ARG A 244 10.89 -15.95 -12.30
N GLU A 245 9.66 -15.77 -12.76
CA GLU A 245 8.50 -16.43 -12.15
C GLU A 245 8.48 -17.95 -12.40
N LEU A 246 8.96 -18.43 -13.56
CA LEU A 246 9.14 -19.86 -13.82
C LEU A 246 10.04 -20.51 -12.77
N GLU A 247 11.18 -19.90 -12.46
CA GLU A 247 12.10 -20.42 -11.45
C GLU A 247 11.49 -20.40 -10.05
N VAL A 248 10.81 -19.32 -9.68
CA VAL A 248 10.16 -19.18 -8.37
C VAL A 248 9.13 -20.29 -8.16
N VAL A 249 8.24 -20.50 -9.14
CA VAL A 249 7.21 -21.52 -9.05
C VAL A 249 7.81 -22.92 -9.13
N ALA A 250 8.76 -23.19 -10.04
CA ALA A 250 9.43 -24.49 -10.14
C ALA A 250 10.09 -24.90 -8.82
N ARG A 251 10.79 -23.98 -8.15
CA ARG A 251 11.39 -24.23 -6.82
C ARG A 251 10.33 -24.48 -5.76
N THR A 252 9.25 -23.71 -5.76
CA THR A 252 8.16 -23.84 -4.79
C THR A 252 7.49 -25.22 -4.90
N VAL A 253 7.16 -25.67 -6.11
CA VAL A 253 6.49 -26.97 -6.32
C VAL A 253 7.41 -28.17 -6.12
N SER A 254 8.74 -27.95 -6.17
CA SER A 254 9.73 -28.99 -5.90
C SER A 254 9.91 -29.28 -4.40
N GLY A 255 9.45 -28.40 -3.52
CA GLY A 255 9.43 -28.59 -2.06
C GLY A 255 10.75 -28.27 -1.32
N PRO A 256 10.74 -28.30 0.02
CA PRO A 256 11.79 -27.77 0.90
C PRO A 256 13.13 -28.55 0.95
N GLY A 257 13.36 -29.52 0.05
CA GLY A 257 14.61 -30.30 -0.02
C GLY A 257 15.51 -29.96 -1.21
N VAL A 258 15.12 -28.99 -2.04
CA VAL A 258 15.90 -28.57 -3.20
C VAL A 258 17.08 -27.71 -2.77
N LEU A 259 18.30 -28.17 -3.06
CA LEU A 259 19.50 -27.38 -2.85
C LEU A 259 19.47 -26.11 -3.71
N ARG A 260 19.93 -24.99 -3.15
CA ARG A 260 20.00 -23.68 -3.83
C ARG A 260 20.79 -23.72 -5.15
N GLU A 261 21.63 -24.74 -5.32
CA GLU A 261 22.52 -24.99 -6.45
C GLU A 261 21.86 -25.73 -7.62
N ASP A 262 20.67 -26.33 -7.44
CA ASP A 262 19.97 -26.95 -8.56
C ASP A 262 19.54 -25.88 -9.58
N ASN A 263 20.05 -26.00 -10.81
CA ASN A 263 19.67 -25.18 -11.95
C ASN A 263 18.18 -25.40 -12.26
N CYS A 264 17.42 -24.32 -12.51
CA CYS A 264 16.00 -24.37 -12.85
C CYS A 264 15.67 -25.39 -13.96
N ARG A 265 16.55 -25.53 -14.96
CA ARG A 265 16.41 -26.53 -16.02
C ARG A 265 16.33 -27.96 -15.48
N ALA A 266 17.19 -28.28 -14.51
CA ALA A 266 17.22 -29.60 -13.89
C ALA A 266 15.98 -29.82 -13.00
N LEU A 267 15.53 -28.77 -12.31
CA LEU A 267 14.30 -28.81 -11.51
C LEU A 267 13.10 -29.16 -12.38
N LEU A 268 12.89 -28.43 -13.48
CA LEU A 268 11.79 -28.67 -14.40
C LEU A 268 11.79 -30.10 -14.96
N ARG A 269 12.95 -30.72 -15.17
CA ARG A 269 13.03 -32.10 -15.65
C ARG A 269 12.72 -33.16 -14.59
N LYS A 270 12.90 -32.83 -13.31
CA LYS A 270 12.68 -33.74 -12.17
C LYS A 270 11.25 -33.67 -11.62
N LEU A 271 10.49 -32.64 -11.98
CA LEU A 271 9.10 -32.50 -11.53
C LEU A 271 8.23 -33.64 -12.08
N PRO A 272 7.27 -34.14 -11.28
CA PRO A 272 6.40 -35.22 -11.71
C PRO A 272 5.36 -34.71 -12.74
N PRO A 273 4.85 -35.57 -13.64
CA PRO A 273 3.99 -35.18 -14.76
C PRO A 273 2.75 -34.37 -14.37
N GLU A 274 2.20 -34.59 -13.18
CA GLU A 274 1.00 -33.92 -12.66
C GLU A 274 1.22 -32.43 -12.39
N ARG A 275 2.49 -31.97 -12.36
CA ARG A 275 2.86 -30.55 -12.20
C ARG A 275 2.85 -29.78 -13.52
N PHE A 276 2.57 -30.43 -14.64
CA PHE A 276 2.54 -29.77 -15.95
C PHE A 276 1.12 -29.65 -16.50
N PRO A 277 0.81 -28.54 -17.19
CA PRO A 277 -0.45 -28.42 -17.92
C PRO A 277 -0.50 -29.44 -19.05
N ARG A 278 -1.72 -29.82 -19.47
CA ARG A 278 -1.93 -30.80 -20.54
C ARG A 278 -1.18 -30.39 -21.82
N GLY A 279 -0.48 -31.35 -22.42
CA GLY A 279 0.28 -31.13 -23.65
C GLY A 279 1.63 -30.41 -23.46
N THR A 280 2.04 -30.18 -22.22
CA THR A 280 3.37 -29.65 -21.87
C THR A 280 4.10 -30.63 -20.97
N ASP A 281 5.43 -30.62 -21.01
CA ASP A 281 6.28 -31.43 -20.14
C ASP A 281 7.49 -30.63 -19.62
N GLY A 282 8.25 -31.25 -18.72
CA GLY A 282 9.46 -30.67 -18.14
C GLY A 282 10.53 -30.33 -19.17
N TYR A 283 10.60 -31.04 -20.30
CA TYR A 283 11.53 -30.75 -21.38
C TYR A 283 11.15 -29.47 -22.15
N THR A 284 9.87 -29.30 -22.44
CA THR A 284 9.33 -28.15 -23.16
C THR A 284 9.58 -26.86 -22.37
N LEU A 285 9.24 -26.85 -21.07
CA LEU A 285 9.51 -25.69 -20.22
C LEU A 285 11.01 -25.48 -19.96
N ALA A 286 11.80 -26.55 -19.83
CA ALA A 286 13.25 -26.46 -19.72
C ALA A 286 13.88 -25.83 -20.98
N ASN A 287 13.34 -26.09 -22.16
CA ASN A 287 13.82 -25.48 -23.40
C ASN A 287 13.50 -23.98 -23.46
N LEU A 288 12.39 -23.53 -22.85
CA LEU A 288 12.13 -22.08 -22.70
C LEU A 288 13.21 -21.39 -21.87
N TRP A 289 13.80 -22.10 -20.88
CA TRP A 289 14.86 -21.58 -20.01
C TRP A 289 16.22 -21.45 -20.71
N ASP A 290 16.49 -22.22 -21.77
CA ASP A 290 17.84 -22.36 -22.34
C ASP A 290 18.43 -21.05 -22.87
N ARG A 291 17.60 -20.13 -23.35
CA ARG A 291 18.05 -18.82 -23.85
C ARG A 291 18.27 -17.77 -22.75
N ARG A 292 17.83 -18.02 -21.51
CA ARG A 292 17.90 -17.05 -20.41
C ARG A 292 19.34 -16.58 -20.16
N ASN A 293 20.30 -17.51 -20.13
CA ASN A 293 21.69 -17.14 -19.84
C ASN A 293 22.31 -16.26 -20.94
N GLN A 294 21.94 -16.48 -22.20
CA GLN A 294 22.39 -15.63 -23.30
C GLN A 294 21.84 -14.21 -23.17
N VAL A 295 20.57 -14.08 -22.78
CA VAL A 295 19.95 -12.78 -22.55
C VAL A 295 20.55 -12.09 -21.34
N THR A 296 20.62 -12.77 -20.19
CA THR A 296 21.04 -12.16 -18.92
C THR A 296 22.54 -11.85 -18.85
N HIS A 297 23.40 -12.70 -19.40
CA HIS A 297 24.86 -12.55 -19.26
C HIS A 297 25.54 -12.01 -20.52
N HIS A 298 24.90 -12.12 -21.69
CA HIS A 298 25.49 -11.70 -22.97
C HIS A 298 24.67 -10.63 -23.68
N GLY A 299 23.60 -10.11 -23.05
CA GLY A 299 22.79 -9.02 -23.59
C GLY A 299 22.05 -9.38 -24.87
N ALA A 300 21.83 -10.68 -25.16
CA ALA A 300 21.09 -11.10 -26.33
C ALA A 300 19.63 -10.64 -26.26
N GLU A 301 19.07 -10.17 -27.37
CA GLU A 301 17.66 -9.79 -27.45
C GLU A 301 16.75 -11.00 -27.67
N VAL A 302 15.50 -10.89 -27.20
CA VAL A 302 14.45 -11.89 -27.43
C VAL A 302 13.45 -11.34 -28.45
N SER A 303 13.15 -12.13 -29.48
CA SER A 303 12.12 -11.75 -30.46
C SER A 303 10.73 -11.74 -29.79
N ARG A 304 9.82 -10.89 -30.28
CA ARG A 304 8.44 -10.84 -29.76
C ARG A 304 7.74 -12.21 -29.79
N VAL A 305 7.97 -13.00 -30.84
CA VAL A 305 7.38 -14.34 -30.98
C VAL A 305 7.92 -15.28 -29.91
N ASP A 306 9.24 -15.27 -29.68
CA ASP A 306 9.86 -16.08 -28.63
C ASP A 306 9.42 -15.64 -27.23
N ALA A 307 9.41 -14.33 -26.96
CA ALA A 307 8.97 -13.76 -25.70
C ALA A 307 7.52 -14.13 -25.41
N LYS A 308 6.63 -14.03 -26.41
CA LYS A 308 5.24 -14.46 -26.27
C LYS A 308 5.14 -15.95 -25.91
N ARG A 309 5.88 -16.82 -26.61
CA ARG A 309 5.91 -18.26 -26.31
C ARG A 309 6.40 -18.53 -24.88
N ILE A 310 7.40 -17.79 -24.41
CA ILE A 310 7.91 -17.89 -23.04
C ILE A 310 6.83 -17.46 -22.04
N VAL A 311 6.27 -16.26 -22.19
CA VAL A 311 5.26 -15.70 -21.28
C VAL A 311 4.02 -16.58 -21.21
N ASP A 312 3.51 -17.07 -22.35
CA ASP A 312 2.34 -17.95 -22.40
C ASP A 312 2.64 -19.31 -21.75
N GLY A 313 3.80 -19.92 -22.06
CA GLY A 313 4.19 -21.21 -21.50
C GLY A 313 4.40 -21.17 -19.99
N VAL A 314 5.04 -20.10 -19.50
CA VAL A 314 5.21 -19.88 -18.06
C VAL A 314 3.87 -19.62 -17.39
N THR A 315 3.01 -18.79 -18.00
CA THR A 315 1.64 -18.56 -17.51
C THR A 315 0.92 -19.88 -17.27
N ALA A 316 0.83 -20.72 -18.29
CA ALA A 316 0.08 -21.97 -18.21
C ALA A 316 0.62 -22.88 -17.11
N PHE A 317 1.95 -22.89 -16.92
CA PHE A 317 2.59 -23.64 -15.83
C PHE A 317 2.25 -23.07 -14.45
N VAL A 318 2.28 -21.76 -14.28
CA VAL A 318 1.94 -21.09 -13.02
C VAL A 318 0.47 -21.33 -12.66
N GLU A 319 -0.45 -21.05 -13.58
CA GLU A 319 -1.89 -21.22 -13.37
C GLU A 319 -2.23 -22.66 -12.99
N HIS A 320 -1.70 -23.66 -13.72
CA HIS A 320 -1.89 -25.07 -13.41
C HIS A 320 -1.44 -25.42 -11.98
N ASN A 321 -0.28 -24.94 -11.54
CA ASN A 321 0.23 -25.25 -10.21
C ASN A 321 -0.50 -24.50 -9.09
N SER A 322 -1.02 -23.29 -9.36
CA SER A 322 -1.93 -22.58 -8.46
C SER A 322 -3.26 -23.33 -8.28
N GLU A 323 -3.80 -23.92 -9.36
CA GLU A 323 -5.01 -24.76 -9.31
C GLU A 323 -4.76 -26.05 -8.52
N VAL A 324 -3.66 -26.76 -8.80
CA VAL A 324 -3.29 -27.99 -8.07
C VAL A 324 -3.12 -27.72 -6.58
N ALA A 325 -2.44 -26.62 -6.21
CA ALA A 325 -2.32 -26.22 -4.80
C ALA A 325 -3.68 -25.94 -4.15
N SER A 326 -4.58 -25.26 -4.87
CA SER A 326 -5.93 -24.95 -4.40
C SER A 326 -6.82 -26.19 -4.26
N ALA A 327 -6.65 -27.19 -5.14
CA ALA A 327 -7.36 -28.46 -5.08
C ALA A 327 -6.87 -29.33 -3.92
N GLY A 328 -5.56 -29.40 -3.68
CA GLY A 328 -4.96 -30.15 -2.56
C GLY A 328 -5.37 -29.65 -1.17
N LEU A 329 -5.66 -28.35 -1.04
CA LEU A 329 -6.19 -27.75 0.20
C LEU A 329 -7.66 -28.09 0.46
N ARG A 330 -8.43 -28.48 -0.57
CA ARG A 330 -9.85 -28.88 -0.43
C ARG A 330 -10.02 -30.38 -0.14
N SER A 331 -8.95 -31.16 -0.19
CA SER A 331 -8.95 -32.63 0.00
C SER A 331 -8.49 -33.08 1.39
N ILE A 332 -8.37 -32.17 2.36
CA ILE A 332 -8.12 -32.52 3.76
C ILE A 332 -9.47 -32.40 4.50
N PRO A 333 -10.08 -33.51 4.97
CA PRO A 333 -11.35 -33.49 5.70
C PRO A 333 -11.26 -32.80 7.06
#